data_AF-A0AB39HZI4-F1
#
_entry.id   AF-A0AB39HZI4-F1
#
_cell.length_a   1.000
_cell.length_b   1.000
_cell.length_c   1.000
_cell.angle_alpha   90.00
_cell.angle_beta   90.00
_cell.angle_gamma   90.00
#
_symmetry.space_group_name_H-M   'P 1'
#
loop_
_entity.id
_entity.type
_entity.pdbx_description
1 polymer ?
#
loop_
_entity_poly.entity_id
_entity_poly.type
_entity_poly.pdbx_seq_one_letter_code
_entity_poly.pdbx_strand_id
1 'polypeptide(L)'
;MDSRLNAFLERAETVLARLEPLLPAPRPQIDWNLCLAARWQRDGRSGYLLPLEVSLDMRLSDLIGVDQQREQLGRNTRQFLDGMPANHALLWGSRGTGKSSLVRALLAEHAEAGLRLIEIERDHLADLPRVVEQLSKLPQRFVLFCDDLSFEAGEGDYRVLKSVLDGSLEQAPDNVLLYATSNRRHLVPEKQSDNENWKMVDGELHPNEAVEDKIALSDRFGLWLSFYPFSQDHYLNVVEHWIGQLASTAGLNWQRDEALDILAVRWATGRGNRNGRCAYQFARYWVGLQLLEQKR
;
A
#
# COMPACT_ATOMS: atom_id res chain seq x y z
N MET A 1 25.12 53.03 -15.60
CA MET A 1 24.33 51.79 -15.75
C MET A 1 23.20 52.12 -16.72
N ASP A 2 23.16 51.45 -17.88
CA ASP A 2 22.39 51.88 -19.07
C ASP A 2 20.87 51.95 -18.83
N SER A 3 20.24 53.08 -19.14
CA SER A 3 18.78 53.26 -18.96
C SER A 3 17.94 52.28 -19.78
N ARG A 4 18.47 51.82 -20.92
CA ARG A 4 17.86 50.78 -21.74
C ARG A 4 17.87 49.41 -21.07
N LEU A 5 18.91 49.11 -20.28
CA LEU A 5 18.99 47.88 -19.51
C LEU A 5 17.92 47.86 -18.40
N ASN A 6 17.75 48.97 -17.69
CA ASN A 6 16.73 49.08 -16.65
C ASN A 6 15.31 48.94 -17.22
N ALA A 7 15.00 49.62 -18.32
CA ALA A 7 13.70 49.49 -18.98
C ALA A 7 13.42 48.06 -19.51
N PHE A 8 14.48 47.34 -19.92
CA PHE A 8 14.36 45.92 -20.29
C PHE A 8 14.08 45.05 -19.06
N LEU A 9 14.80 45.26 -17.95
CA LEU A 9 14.62 44.49 -16.71
C LEU A 9 13.21 44.67 -16.13
N GLU A 10 12.66 45.88 -16.10
CA GLU A 10 11.28 46.13 -15.63
C GLU A 10 10.24 45.40 -16.49
N ARG A 11 10.42 45.40 -17.82
CA ARG A 11 9.53 44.65 -18.73
C ARG A 11 9.66 43.15 -18.53
N ALA A 12 10.88 42.65 -18.33
CA ALA A 12 11.12 41.24 -18.05
C ALA A 12 10.49 40.82 -16.72
N GLU A 13 10.63 41.61 -15.65
CA GLU A 13 10.03 41.36 -14.34
C GLU A 13 8.50 41.34 -14.41
N THR A 14 7.90 42.26 -15.17
CA THR A 14 6.45 42.27 -15.41
C THR A 14 5.96 41.00 -16.11
N VAL A 15 6.74 40.46 -17.06
CA VAL A 15 6.43 39.20 -17.74
C VAL A 15 6.62 38.01 -16.80
N LEU A 16 7.72 37.98 -16.04
CA LEU A 16 8.02 36.92 -15.08
C LEU A 16 6.94 36.82 -14.01
N ALA A 17 6.48 37.95 -13.45
CA ALA A 17 5.40 37.98 -12.46
C ALA A 17 4.06 37.44 -13.01
N ARG A 18 3.84 37.50 -14.33
CA ARG A 18 2.65 36.90 -14.97
C ARG A 18 2.84 35.41 -15.30
N LEU A 19 4.08 34.98 -15.52
CA LEU A 19 4.41 33.59 -15.80
C LEU A 19 4.57 32.76 -14.52
N GLU A 20 5.02 33.35 -13.42
CA GLU A 20 5.27 32.66 -12.15
C GLU A 20 4.04 31.90 -11.60
N PRO A 21 2.81 32.43 -11.65
CA PRO A 21 1.61 31.68 -11.27
C PRO A 21 1.27 30.50 -12.20
N LEU A 22 1.85 30.47 -13.41
CA LEU A 22 1.69 29.40 -14.39
C LEU A 22 2.81 28.35 -14.32
N LEU A 23 3.89 28.64 -13.59
CA LEU A 23 4.96 27.68 -13.37
C LEU A 23 4.51 26.64 -12.35
N PRO A 24 4.88 25.35 -12.53
CA PRO A 24 4.62 24.34 -11.51
C PRO A 24 5.30 24.75 -10.21
N ALA A 25 4.62 24.48 -9.08
CA ALA A 25 5.18 24.74 -7.77
C ALA A 25 6.56 24.07 -7.65
N PRO A 26 7.55 24.74 -7.02
CA PRO A 26 8.86 24.15 -6.79
C PRO A 26 8.68 22.84 -6.02
N ARG A 27 9.25 21.77 -6.58
CA ARG A 27 9.09 20.42 -6.04
C ARG A 27 9.90 20.30 -4.76
N PRO A 28 9.34 19.71 -3.69
CA PRO A 28 10.08 19.52 -2.45
C PRO A 28 11.25 18.57 -2.71
N GLN A 29 12.44 18.95 -2.24
CA GLN A 29 13.55 18.00 -2.14
C GLN A 29 13.31 17.10 -0.94
N ILE A 30 13.46 15.80 -1.13
CA ILE A 30 13.27 14.82 -0.06
C ILE A 30 14.64 14.47 0.53
N ASP A 31 14.82 14.75 1.82
CA ASP A 31 15.90 14.18 2.59
C ASP A 31 15.50 12.79 3.11
N TRP A 32 15.98 11.74 2.45
CA TRP A 32 15.70 10.36 2.81
C TRP A 32 16.32 9.91 4.14
N ASN A 33 17.18 10.72 4.76
CA ASN A 33 17.64 10.45 6.12
C ASN A 33 16.56 10.74 7.16
N LEU A 34 15.64 11.68 6.86
CA LEU A 34 14.55 12.09 7.74
C LEU A 34 13.18 11.60 7.27
N CYS A 35 12.95 11.62 5.96
CA CYS A 35 11.69 11.22 5.36
C CYS A 35 11.59 9.70 5.29
N LEU A 36 10.53 9.12 5.88
CA LEU A 36 10.30 7.68 5.89
C LEU A 36 9.45 7.18 4.72
N ALA A 37 8.54 8.02 4.23
CA ALA A 37 7.70 7.67 3.10
C ALA A 37 7.40 8.85 2.19
N ALA A 38 7.14 8.56 0.92
CA ALA A 38 6.65 9.53 -0.04
C ALA A 38 5.54 8.92 -0.89
N ARG A 39 4.78 9.75 -1.61
CA ARG A 39 3.84 9.34 -2.64
C ARG A 39 4.31 9.85 -4.00
N TRP A 40 4.20 9.00 -5.02
CA TRP A 40 4.34 9.49 -6.40
C TRP A 40 3.09 10.26 -6.83
N GLN A 41 3.29 11.53 -7.17
CA GLN A 41 2.25 12.40 -7.68
C GLN A 41 2.54 12.81 -9.11
N ARG A 42 1.51 12.81 -9.94
CA ARG A 42 1.58 13.27 -11.32
C ARG A 42 1.08 14.71 -11.43
N ASP A 43 1.86 15.54 -12.10
CA ASP A 43 1.51 16.91 -12.47
C ASP A 43 1.73 17.09 -13.99
N GLY A 44 0.62 17.04 -14.71
CA GLY A 44 0.58 17.05 -16.18
C GLY A 44 1.35 15.88 -16.80
N ARG A 45 2.44 16.21 -17.52
CA ARG A 45 3.29 15.24 -18.23
C ARG A 45 4.47 14.72 -17.39
N SER A 46 4.63 15.24 -16.19
CA SER A 46 5.72 14.88 -15.28
C SER A 46 5.18 14.37 -13.96
N GLY A 47 6.01 13.68 -13.19
CA GLY A 47 5.69 13.32 -11.82
C GLY A 47 6.85 13.63 -10.87
N TYR A 48 6.55 13.59 -9.59
CA TYR A 48 7.50 13.85 -8.51
C TYR A 48 7.10 13.10 -7.25
N LEU A 49 8.06 12.93 -6.34
CA LEU A 49 7.82 12.35 -5.04
C LEU A 49 7.41 13.45 -4.06
N LEU A 50 6.25 13.29 -3.44
CA LEU A 50 5.74 14.15 -2.37
C LEU A 50 6.02 13.46 -1.03
N PRO A 51 6.78 14.06 -0.10
CA PRO A 51 7.02 13.46 1.22
C PRO A 51 5.70 13.30 1.99
N LEU A 52 5.58 12.21 2.73
CA LEU A 52 4.43 11.91 3.58
C LEU A 52 4.82 12.03 5.04
N GLU A 53 3.96 12.66 5.83
CA GLU A 53 4.02 12.55 7.29
C GLU A 53 3.43 11.20 7.70
N VAL A 54 4.29 10.31 8.20
CA VAL A 54 3.90 8.96 8.59
C VAL A 54 3.72 8.91 10.11
N SER A 55 2.52 8.55 10.55
CA SER A 55 2.31 8.07 11.92
C SER A 55 2.71 6.59 12.00
N LEU A 56 3.64 6.28 12.90
CA LEU A 56 4.13 4.93 13.16
C LEU A 56 3.44 4.30 14.39
N ASP A 57 2.22 4.73 14.69
CA ASP A 57 1.52 4.33 15.92
C ASP A 57 1.10 2.84 15.89
N MET A 58 0.94 2.27 14.70
CA MET A 58 0.55 0.88 14.52
C MET A 58 1.77 -0.03 14.46
N ARG A 59 1.86 -0.96 15.41
CA ARG A 59 2.91 -1.98 15.47
C ARG A 59 2.44 -3.27 14.80
N LEU A 60 3.40 -4.11 14.42
CA LEU A 60 3.09 -5.44 13.91
C LEU A 60 2.36 -6.32 14.93
N SER A 61 2.57 -6.09 16.23
CA SER A 61 1.85 -6.78 17.31
C SER A 61 0.36 -6.44 17.34
N ASP A 62 -0.06 -5.33 16.71
CA ASP A 62 -1.47 -4.93 16.66
C ASP A 62 -2.25 -5.67 15.56
N LEU A 63 -1.57 -6.40 14.69
CA LEU A 63 -2.15 -7.18 13.62
C LEU A 63 -2.39 -8.62 14.08
N ILE A 64 -3.49 -8.80 14.82
CA ILE A 64 -3.88 -10.10 15.37
C ILE A 64 -4.30 -11.06 14.25
N GLY A 65 -3.86 -12.32 14.32
CA GLY A 65 -4.29 -13.41 13.44
C GLY A 65 -3.71 -13.38 12.02
N VAL A 66 -2.63 -12.62 11.80
CA VAL A 66 -1.85 -12.62 10.56
C VAL A 66 -0.38 -12.95 10.82
N ASP A 67 -0.11 -13.77 11.85
CA ASP A 67 1.23 -14.08 12.33
C ASP A 67 2.12 -14.71 11.25
N GLN A 68 1.57 -15.62 10.44
CA GLN A 68 2.28 -16.26 9.35
C GLN A 68 2.65 -15.24 8.24
N GLN A 69 1.70 -14.39 7.84
CA GLN A 69 1.91 -13.36 6.83
C GLN A 69 2.94 -12.34 7.31
N ARG A 70 2.87 -11.95 8.59
CA ARG A 70 3.87 -11.10 9.25
C ARG A 70 5.25 -11.72 9.19
N GLU A 71 5.38 -12.99 9.58
CA GLU A 71 6.68 -13.65 9.61
C GLU A 71 7.29 -13.77 8.20
N GLN A 72 6.49 -14.18 7.21
CA GLN A 72 6.93 -14.32 5.83
C GLN A 72 7.35 -12.98 5.22
N LEU A 73 6.50 -11.94 5.33
CA LEU A 73 6.82 -10.63 4.78
C LEU A 73 7.97 -9.94 5.53
N GLY A 74 8.03 -10.08 6.85
CA GLY A 74 9.13 -9.56 7.67
C GLY A 74 10.46 -10.25 7.39
N ARG A 75 10.46 -11.56 7.12
CA ARG A 75 11.67 -12.28 6.68
C ARG A 75 12.15 -11.77 5.32
N ASN A 76 11.25 -11.65 4.35
CA ASN A 76 11.56 -11.10 3.02
C ASN A 76 12.10 -9.67 3.09
N THR A 77 11.51 -8.84 3.95
CA THR A 77 11.92 -7.43 4.13
C THR A 77 13.30 -7.34 4.80
N ARG A 78 13.60 -8.19 5.78
CA ARG A 78 14.94 -8.26 6.38
C ARG A 78 16.00 -8.71 5.38
N GLN A 79 15.71 -9.75 4.59
CA GLN A 79 16.60 -10.18 3.50
C GLN A 79 16.94 -9.01 2.57
N PHE A 80 15.92 -8.26 2.15
CA PHE A 80 16.09 -7.08 1.30
C PHE A 80 16.97 -6.00 1.93
N LEU A 81 16.75 -5.68 3.21
CA LEU A 81 17.55 -4.67 3.92
C LEU A 81 19.02 -5.08 4.01
N ASP A 82 19.28 -6.35 4.31
CA ASP A 82 20.62 -6.92 4.42
C ASP A 82 21.30 -7.14 3.05
N GLY A 83 20.65 -6.79 1.94
CA GLY A 83 21.18 -6.98 0.58
C GLY A 83 21.21 -8.43 0.12
N MET A 84 20.41 -9.29 0.75
CA MET A 84 20.19 -10.66 0.34
C MET A 84 19.05 -10.74 -0.69
N PRO A 85 18.95 -11.84 -1.48
CA PRO A 85 17.83 -12.04 -2.40
C PRO A 85 16.48 -11.99 -1.67
N ALA A 86 15.56 -11.19 -2.21
CA ALA A 86 14.21 -11.00 -1.70
C ALA A 86 13.22 -10.88 -2.87
N ASN A 87 11.95 -11.16 -2.60
CA ASN A 87 10.91 -11.20 -3.61
C ASN A 87 10.01 -9.97 -3.57
N HIS A 88 9.47 -9.60 -4.74
CA HIS A 88 8.26 -8.80 -4.81
C HIS A 88 7.10 -9.55 -4.16
N ALA A 89 6.24 -8.83 -3.43
CA ALA A 89 5.19 -9.44 -2.63
C ALA A 89 3.78 -9.00 -3.06
N LEU A 90 2.87 -9.97 -3.20
CA LEU A 90 1.44 -9.75 -3.41
C LEU A 90 0.66 -10.21 -2.18
N LEU A 91 0.04 -9.25 -1.49
CA LEU A 91 -0.87 -9.50 -0.38
C LEU A 91 -2.29 -9.47 -0.92
N TRP A 92 -2.98 -10.60 -0.98
CA TRP A 92 -4.31 -10.69 -1.58
C TRP A 92 -5.35 -11.22 -0.61
N GLY A 93 -6.62 -10.89 -0.86
CA GLY A 93 -7.75 -11.42 -0.10
C GLY A 93 -8.70 -10.34 0.40
N SER A 94 -9.45 -10.61 1.45
CA SER A 94 -10.61 -9.79 1.83
C SER A 94 -10.25 -8.37 2.29
N ARG A 95 -11.21 -7.45 2.15
CA ARG A 95 -11.05 -6.05 2.58
C ARG A 95 -11.00 -5.95 4.10
N GLY A 96 -10.14 -5.09 4.62
CA GLY A 96 -10.05 -4.78 6.05
C GLY A 96 -9.36 -5.85 6.91
N THR A 97 -8.67 -6.81 6.30
CA THR A 97 -7.93 -7.89 7.00
C THR A 97 -6.51 -7.50 7.41
N GLY A 98 -6.09 -6.26 7.14
CA GLY A 98 -4.79 -5.74 7.57
C GLY A 98 -3.67 -5.78 6.53
N LYS A 99 -3.95 -6.01 5.24
CA LYS A 99 -2.94 -6.05 4.16
C LYS A 99 -2.07 -4.79 4.11
N SER A 100 -2.70 -3.62 3.93
CA SER A 100 -2.00 -2.33 3.83
C SER A 100 -1.39 -1.93 5.19
N SER A 101 -2.09 -2.27 6.27
CA SER A 101 -1.59 -2.07 7.63
C SER A 101 -0.30 -2.85 7.91
N LEU A 102 -0.17 -4.07 7.37
CA LEU A 102 1.03 -4.88 7.53
C LEU A 102 2.25 -4.23 6.89
N VAL A 103 2.11 -3.70 5.67
CA VAL A 103 3.21 -3.01 4.98
C VAL A 103 3.61 -1.73 5.72
N ARG A 104 2.64 -0.96 6.24
CA ARG A 104 2.92 0.25 7.03
C ARG A 104 3.57 -0.06 8.37
N ALA A 105 3.15 -1.13 9.05
CA ALA A 105 3.76 -1.56 10.29
C ALA A 105 5.20 -2.11 10.09
N LEU A 106 5.50 -2.70 8.92
CA LEU A 106 6.88 -3.05 8.56
C LEU A 106 7.77 -1.81 8.36
N LEU A 107 7.23 -0.73 7.78
CA LEU A 107 7.96 0.55 7.73
C LEU A 107 8.29 1.02 9.15
N ALA A 108 7.33 0.94 10.09
CA ALA A 108 7.58 1.33 11.47
C ALA A 108 8.67 0.50 12.15
N GLU A 109 8.70 -0.81 11.92
CA GLU A 109 9.70 -1.71 12.52
C GLU A 109 11.10 -1.51 11.92
N HIS A 110 11.19 -1.22 10.63
CA HIS A 110 12.47 -1.22 9.89
C HIS A 110 12.92 0.16 9.40
N ALA A 111 12.26 1.25 9.81
CA ALA A 111 12.64 2.62 9.45
C ALA A 111 14.10 2.94 9.82
N GLU A 112 14.53 2.53 11.02
CA GLU A 112 15.90 2.73 11.52
C GLU A 112 16.93 1.88 10.77
N ALA A 113 16.51 0.74 10.22
CA ALA A 113 17.34 -0.12 9.37
C ALA A 113 17.46 0.38 7.92
N GLY A 114 16.89 1.55 7.61
CA GLY A 114 17.00 2.19 6.28
C GLY A 114 15.86 1.87 5.32
N LEU A 115 14.78 1.22 5.77
CA LEU A 115 13.59 0.99 4.96
C LEU A 115 12.84 2.30 4.67
N ARG A 116 12.46 2.52 3.42
CA ARG A 116 11.61 3.63 2.98
C ARG A 116 10.43 3.11 2.17
N LEU A 117 9.29 3.80 2.27
CA LEU A 117 8.06 3.40 1.58
C LEU A 117 7.66 4.44 0.53
N ILE A 118 7.41 4.01 -0.70
CA ILE A 118 6.90 4.88 -1.76
C ILE A 118 5.50 4.43 -2.14
N GLU A 119 4.47 5.21 -1.83
CA GLU A 119 3.12 4.92 -2.28
C GLU A 119 2.98 5.30 -3.77
N ILE A 120 2.51 4.35 -4.59
CA ILE A 120 2.20 4.56 -6.00
C ILE A 120 0.76 4.13 -6.25
N GLU A 121 -0.05 5.08 -6.72
CA GLU A 121 -1.42 4.81 -7.13
C GLU A 121 -1.44 3.99 -8.42
N ARG A 122 -2.43 3.11 -8.56
CA ARG A 122 -2.59 2.22 -9.72
C ARG A 122 -2.54 2.99 -11.04
N ASP A 123 -3.18 4.14 -11.12
CA ASP A 123 -3.29 4.94 -12.34
C ASP A 123 -1.94 5.60 -12.73
N HIS A 124 -0.92 5.51 -11.86
CA HIS A 124 0.42 6.03 -12.10
C HIS A 124 1.47 4.93 -12.32
N LEU A 125 1.07 3.66 -12.46
CA LEU A 125 2.01 2.55 -12.68
C LEU A 125 2.85 2.69 -13.96
N ALA A 126 2.36 3.43 -14.96
CA ALA A 126 3.13 3.74 -16.17
C ALA A 126 4.41 4.54 -15.90
N ASP A 127 4.49 5.26 -14.76
CA ASP A 127 5.68 6.03 -14.37
C ASP A 127 6.67 5.21 -13.53
N LEU A 128 6.39 3.94 -13.21
CA LEU A 128 7.25 3.08 -12.39
C LEU A 128 8.73 3.11 -12.80
N PRO A 129 9.11 2.97 -14.10
CA PRO A 129 10.51 3.03 -14.51
C PRO A 129 11.20 4.33 -14.08
N ARG A 130 10.50 5.47 -14.16
CA ARG A 130 11.04 6.78 -13.76
C ARG A 130 11.21 6.88 -12.25
N VAL A 131 10.29 6.29 -11.48
CA VAL A 131 10.41 6.25 -10.02
C VAL A 131 11.62 5.41 -9.65
N VAL A 132 11.75 4.21 -10.24
CA VAL A 132 12.89 3.30 -10.01
C VAL A 132 14.22 3.97 -10.35
N GLU A 133 14.30 4.69 -11.48
CA GLU A 133 15.50 5.43 -11.89
C GLU A 133 15.91 6.51 -10.86
N GLN A 134 14.95 7.21 -10.26
CA GLN A 134 15.22 8.22 -9.23
C GLN A 134 15.74 7.59 -7.93
N LEU A 135 15.31 6.37 -7.61
CA LEU A 135 15.63 5.69 -6.35
C LEU A 135 16.91 4.85 -6.43
N SER A 136 17.27 4.33 -7.61
CA SER A 136 18.41 3.42 -7.79
C SER A 136 19.76 4.00 -7.37
N LYS A 137 19.88 5.33 -7.35
CA LYS A 137 21.11 6.06 -6.97
C LYS A 137 21.21 6.37 -5.48
N LEU A 138 20.19 6.04 -4.70
CA LEU A 138 20.09 6.37 -3.28
C LEU A 138 20.54 5.19 -2.41
N PRO A 139 21.16 5.45 -1.24
CA PRO A 139 21.67 4.38 -0.38
C PRO A 139 20.57 3.65 0.43
N GLN A 140 19.37 4.23 0.55
CA GLN A 140 18.24 3.60 1.24
C GLN A 140 17.64 2.44 0.44
N ARG A 141 16.87 1.59 1.12
CA ARG A 141 16.13 0.46 0.54
C ARG A 141 14.65 0.84 0.46
N PHE A 142 14.10 0.81 -0.74
CA PHE A 142 12.75 1.31 -1.01
C PHE A 142 11.78 0.17 -1.30
N VAL A 143 10.65 0.17 -0.60
CA VAL A 143 9.48 -0.60 -0.99
C VAL A 143 8.53 0.33 -1.75
N LEU A 144 8.34 0.06 -3.04
CA LEU A 144 7.24 0.62 -3.81
C LEU A 144 5.97 -0.11 -3.42
N PHE A 145 5.00 0.63 -2.89
CA PHE A 145 3.76 0.09 -2.37
C PHE A 145 2.58 0.54 -3.23
N CYS A 146 1.88 -0.44 -3.82
CA CYS A 146 0.64 -0.21 -4.55
C CYS A 146 -0.54 -0.81 -3.78
N ASP A 147 -1.42 0.05 -3.24
CA ASP A 147 -2.59 -0.40 -2.49
C ASP A 147 -3.79 -0.64 -3.41
N ASP A 148 -4.55 -1.70 -3.14
CA ASP A 148 -5.72 -2.15 -3.92
C ASP A 148 -5.46 -2.28 -5.43
N LEU A 149 -4.34 -2.91 -5.77
CA LEU A 149 -3.97 -3.24 -7.14
C LEU A 149 -4.98 -4.24 -7.72
N SER A 150 -5.78 -3.77 -8.65
CA SER A 150 -6.63 -4.60 -9.50
C SER A 150 -6.91 -3.87 -10.81
N PHE A 151 -6.93 -4.62 -11.90
CA PHE A 151 -7.12 -4.12 -13.24
C PHE A 151 -8.46 -4.57 -13.79
N GLU A 152 -9.02 -3.78 -14.70
CA GLU A 152 -10.13 -4.20 -15.54
C GLU A 152 -9.62 -4.83 -16.85
N ALA A 153 -10.43 -5.68 -17.46
CA ALA A 153 -10.04 -6.38 -18.68
C ALA A 153 -9.87 -5.39 -19.85
N GLY A 154 -8.62 -5.25 -20.34
CA GLY A 154 -8.26 -4.36 -21.45
C GLY A 154 -7.47 -3.12 -21.04
N GLU A 155 -7.23 -2.90 -19.74
CA GLU A 155 -6.30 -1.86 -19.28
C GLU A 155 -4.86 -2.18 -19.73
N GLY A 156 -4.15 -1.20 -20.28
CA GLY A 156 -2.77 -1.38 -20.79
C GLY A 156 -1.69 -1.31 -19.71
N ASP A 157 -2.03 -0.77 -18.53
CA ASP A 157 -1.06 -0.37 -17.50
C ASP A 157 -0.37 -1.57 -16.84
N TYR A 158 -0.98 -2.75 -16.87
CA TYR A 158 -0.37 -3.96 -16.32
C TYR A 158 0.86 -4.44 -17.13
N ARG A 159 1.02 -4.04 -18.40
CA ARG A 159 2.19 -4.40 -19.21
C ARG A 159 3.47 -3.75 -18.70
N VAL A 160 3.36 -2.51 -18.21
CA VAL A 160 4.49 -1.80 -17.60
C VAL A 160 4.89 -2.51 -16.32
N LEU A 161 3.91 -2.90 -15.50
CA LEU A 161 4.15 -3.66 -14.28
C LEU A 161 4.83 -5.01 -14.57
N LYS A 162 4.35 -5.74 -15.59
CA LYS A 162 4.96 -6.99 -16.05
C LYS A 162 6.44 -6.78 -16.39
N SER A 163 6.77 -5.76 -17.16
CA SER A 163 8.18 -5.49 -17.52
C SER A 163 9.08 -5.22 -16.31
N VAL A 164 8.59 -4.47 -15.31
CA VAL A 164 9.32 -4.20 -14.07
C VAL A 164 9.56 -5.50 -13.28
N LEU A 165 8.53 -6.35 -13.16
CA LEU A 165 8.63 -7.64 -12.47
C LEU A 165 9.52 -8.65 -13.21
N ASP A 166 9.57 -8.58 -14.54
CA ASP A 166 10.37 -9.45 -15.40
C ASP A 166 11.85 -9.05 -15.42
N GLY A 167 12.19 -7.86 -14.90
CA GLY A 167 13.55 -7.30 -14.98
C GLY A 167 14.02 -7.05 -16.42
N SER A 168 13.09 -6.88 -17.36
CA SER A 168 13.36 -6.99 -18.81
C SER A 168 13.84 -5.73 -19.51
N LEU A 169 13.92 -4.59 -18.81
CA LEU A 169 14.35 -3.32 -19.43
C LEU A 169 15.63 -2.71 -18.85
N GLU A 170 15.90 -2.91 -17.57
CA GLU A 170 17.10 -2.51 -16.82
C GLU A 170 17.17 -3.49 -15.64
N GLN A 171 18.35 -3.93 -15.19
CA GLN A 171 18.45 -4.72 -13.96
C GLN A 171 17.68 -3.98 -12.86
N ALA A 172 16.61 -4.60 -12.34
CA ALA A 172 15.85 -4.03 -11.24
C ALA A 172 16.85 -3.72 -10.12
N PRO A 173 16.92 -2.47 -9.63
CA PRO A 173 17.99 -2.08 -8.74
C PRO A 173 17.84 -2.84 -7.42
N ASP A 174 18.97 -3.28 -6.86
CA ASP A 174 19.00 -4.10 -5.65
C ASP A 174 18.32 -3.41 -4.46
N ASN A 175 18.15 -2.09 -4.51
CA ASN A 175 17.54 -1.28 -3.46
C ASN A 175 16.05 -0.99 -3.66
N VAL A 176 15.35 -1.67 -4.56
CA VAL A 176 13.90 -1.49 -4.77
C VAL A 176 13.15 -2.83 -4.76
N LEU A 177 12.06 -2.90 -3.99
CA LEU A 177 11.07 -3.98 -4.06
C LEU A 177 9.67 -3.43 -4.31
N LEU A 178 8.86 -4.16 -5.07
CA LEU A 178 7.43 -3.90 -5.21
C LEU A 178 6.61 -4.77 -4.27
N TYR A 179 5.83 -4.14 -3.39
CA TYR A 179 4.75 -4.77 -2.62
C TYR A 179 3.40 -4.25 -3.11
N ALA A 180 2.45 -5.15 -3.35
CA ALA A 180 1.10 -4.80 -3.77
C ALA A 180 0.06 -5.44 -2.84
N THR A 181 -1.05 -4.75 -2.59
CA THR A 181 -2.25 -5.39 -2.03
C THR A 181 -3.31 -5.59 -3.12
N SER A 182 -4.12 -6.63 -3.02
CA SER A 182 -5.29 -6.80 -3.88
C SER A 182 -6.48 -7.37 -3.11
N ASN A 183 -7.68 -7.01 -3.57
CA ASN A 183 -8.91 -7.66 -3.11
C ASN A 183 -9.26 -8.91 -3.93
N ARG A 184 -8.53 -9.17 -5.02
CA ARG A 184 -8.67 -10.35 -5.86
C ARG A 184 -7.40 -11.21 -5.75
N ARG A 185 -7.53 -12.53 -5.90
CA ARG A 185 -6.37 -13.43 -5.97
C ARG A 185 -5.53 -13.18 -7.23
N HIS A 186 -6.21 -12.96 -8.35
CA HIS A 186 -5.60 -12.58 -9.63
C HIS A 186 -5.88 -11.10 -9.89
N LEU A 187 -4.84 -10.36 -10.28
CA LEU A 187 -4.91 -8.92 -10.47
C LEU A 187 -5.82 -8.49 -11.62
N VAL A 188 -5.98 -9.36 -12.63
CA VAL A 188 -6.87 -9.13 -13.77
C VAL A 188 -8.01 -10.16 -13.73
N PRO A 189 -9.29 -9.74 -13.86
CA PRO A 189 -10.41 -10.67 -13.83
C PRO A 189 -10.45 -11.51 -15.10
N GLU A 190 -10.80 -12.78 -14.91
CA GLU A 190 -11.19 -13.68 -16.00
C GLU A 190 -12.62 -13.32 -16.43
N LYS A 191 -12.83 -13.02 -17.73
CA LYS A 191 -14.20 -12.92 -18.25
C LYS A 191 -14.69 -14.32 -18.60
N GLN A 192 -15.97 -14.59 -18.34
CA GLN A 192 -16.60 -15.86 -18.75
C GLN A 192 -16.51 -16.08 -20.27
N SER A 193 -16.55 -15.01 -21.07
CA SER A 193 -16.29 -15.04 -22.52
C SER A 193 -14.84 -15.39 -22.91
N ASP A 194 -13.88 -15.14 -22.02
CA ASP A 194 -12.49 -15.55 -22.26
C ASP A 194 -12.34 -17.08 -22.11
N ASN A 195 -13.26 -17.72 -21.39
CA ASN A 195 -13.35 -19.17 -21.21
C ASN A 195 -14.19 -19.86 -22.30
N GLU A 196 -15.02 -19.12 -23.03
CA GLU A 196 -15.84 -19.65 -24.15
C GLU A 196 -14.99 -20.06 -25.36
N ASN A 197 -13.74 -19.58 -25.45
CA ASN A 197 -12.82 -19.88 -26.54
C ASN A 197 -11.73 -20.90 -26.14
N TRP A 198 -11.93 -21.66 -25.06
CA TRP A 198 -11.04 -22.76 -24.72
C TRP A 198 -11.05 -23.82 -25.82
N LYS A 199 -9.90 -24.04 -26.46
CA LYS A 199 -9.76 -25.07 -27.50
C LYS A 199 -9.25 -26.34 -26.86
N MET A 200 -9.96 -27.43 -27.10
CA MET A 200 -9.45 -28.78 -26.86
C MET A 200 -8.41 -29.08 -27.95
N VAL A 201 -7.15 -29.25 -27.55
CA VAL A 201 -6.09 -29.77 -28.42
C VAL A 201 -5.53 -31.01 -27.71
N ASP A 202 -5.51 -32.15 -28.40
CA ASP A 202 -5.01 -33.43 -27.86
C ASP A 202 -5.64 -33.90 -26.53
N GLY A 203 -6.89 -33.52 -26.26
CA GLY A 203 -7.62 -33.90 -25.04
C GLY A 203 -7.28 -33.06 -23.82
N GLU A 204 -6.39 -32.08 -23.95
CA GLU A 204 -6.04 -31.11 -22.92
C GLU A 204 -6.75 -29.77 -23.20
N LEU A 205 -7.18 -29.12 -22.12
CA LEU A 205 -7.85 -27.82 -22.15
C LEU A 205 -6.77 -26.73 -22.21
N HIS A 206 -6.62 -26.08 -23.36
CA HIS A 206 -5.69 -24.97 -23.52
C HIS A 206 -6.41 -23.62 -23.34
N PRO A 207 -6.00 -22.80 -22.34
CA PRO A 207 -6.45 -21.42 -22.24
C PRO A 207 -6.01 -20.61 -23.46
N ASN A 208 -6.73 -19.54 -23.80
CA ASN A 208 -6.24 -18.57 -24.80
C ASN A 208 -5.01 -17.83 -24.26
N GLU A 209 -4.07 -17.44 -25.14
CA GLU A 209 -2.85 -16.65 -24.80
C GLU A 209 -3.16 -15.40 -23.96
N ALA A 210 -4.32 -14.76 -24.19
CA ALA A 210 -4.77 -13.58 -23.43
C ALA A 210 -5.20 -13.88 -21.97
N VAL A 211 -5.52 -15.14 -21.63
CA VAL A 211 -5.80 -15.60 -20.26
C VAL A 211 -4.50 -15.99 -19.56
N GLU A 212 -3.59 -16.66 -20.27
CA GLU A 212 -2.26 -16.98 -19.74
C GLU A 212 -1.48 -15.72 -19.36
N ASP A 213 -1.51 -14.67 -20.19
CA ASP A 213 -0.83 -13.40 -19.90
C ASP A 213 -1.38 -12.67 -18.65
N LYS A 214 -2.66 -12.87 -18.30
CA LYS A 214 -3.33 -12.24 -17.15
C LYS A 214 -2.97 -12.93 -15.83
N ILE A 215 -2.96 -14.27 -15.84
CA ILE A 215 -2.52 -15.07 -14.69
C ILE A 215 -1.01 -14.87 -14.47
N ALA A 216 -0.25 -14.84 -15.56
CA ALA A 216 1.19 -14.65 -15.55
C ALA A 216 1.65 -13.38 -14.84
N LEU A 217 0.87 -12.29 -14.77
CA LEU A 217 1.27 -11.10 -14.02
C LEU A 217 1.30 -11.34 -12.51
N SER A 218 0.28 -12.00 -11.99
CA SER A 218 0.20 -12.23 -10.54
C SER A 218 1.33 -13.19 -10.14
N ASP A 219 1.59 -14.22 -10.95
CA ASP A 219 2.58 -15.28 -10.66
C ASP A 219 4.03 -14.76 -10.63
N ARG A 220 4.27 -13.54 -11.10
CA ARG A 220 5.59 -12.88 -11.08
C ARG A 220 5.96 -12.31 -9.72
N PHE A 221 5.00 -12.19 -8.80
CA PHE A 221 5.30 -11.89 -7.41
C PHE A 221 5.84 -13.16 -6.75
N GLY A 222 7.13 -13.17 -6.40
CA GLY A 222 7.76 -14.34 -5.78
C GLY A 222 7.27 -14.65 -4.36
N LEU A 223 6.62 -13.69 -3.68
CA LEU A 223 5.97 -13.91 -2.39
C LEU A 223 4.47 -13.64 -2.48
N TRP A 224 3.65 -14.64 -2.18
CA TRP A 224 2.18 -14.52 -2.16
C TRP A 224 1.62 -14.76 -0.78
N LEU A 225 0.89 -13.78 -0.26
CA LEU A 225 0.32 -13.81 1.09
C LEU A 225 -1.20 -13.71 1.01
N SER A 226 -1.89 -14.76 1.47
CA SER A 226 -3.34 -14.81 1.51
C SER A 226 -3.89 -14.25 2.81
N PHE A 227 -4.93 -13.43 2.72
CA PHE A 227 -5.64 -12.83 3.84
C PHE A 227 -7.14 -13.18 3.76
N TYR A 228 -7.56 -14.14 4.56
CA TYR A 228 -8.93 -14.63 4.57
C TYR A 228 -9.87 -13.73 5.39
N PRO A 229 -11.19 -13.77 5.13
CA PRO A 229 -12.17 -13.11 5.99
C PRO A 229 -12.02 -13.56 7.45
N PHE A 230 -12.30 -12.66 8.38
CA PHE A 230 -12.20 -12.97 9.80
C PHE A 230 -13.30 -13.96 10.20
N SER A 231 -12.92 -14.97 11.00
CA SER A 231 -13.90 -15.71 11.80
C SER A 231 -14.50 -14.78 12.87
N GLN A 232 -15.61 -15.21 13.49
CA GLN A 232 -16.17 -14.45 14.61
C GLN A 232 -15.18 -14.32 15.77
N ASP A 233 -14.51 -15.42 16.12
CA ASP A 233 -13.55 -15.45 17.22
C ASP A 233 -12.36 -14.56 16.93
N HIS A 234 -11.85 -14.58 15.69
CA HIS A 234 -10.78 -13.67 15.27
C HIS A 234 -11.22 -12.21 15.35
N TYR A 235 -12.42 -11.89 14.88
CA TYR A 235 -12.99 -10.55 15.01
C TYR A 235 -13.10 -10.10 16.48
N LEU A 236 -13.59 -10.96 17.36
CA LEU A 236 -13.71 -10.65 18.79
C LEU A 236 -12.35 -10.46 19.47
N ASN A 237 -11.35 -11.29 19.13
CA ASN A 237 -9.99 -11.11 19.65
C ASN A 237 -9.38 -9.77 19.19
N VAL A 238 -9.66 -9.34 17.96
CA VAL A 238 -9.20 -8.04 17.45
C VAL A 238 -9.94 -6.88 18.15
N VAL A 239 -11.24 -7.04 18.43
CA VAL A 239 -12.00 -6.08 19.24
C VAL A 239 -11.41 -5.94 20.64
N GLU A 240 -11.15 -7.08 21.30
CA GLU A 240 -10.54 -7.13 22.62
C GLU A 240 -9.20 -6.40 22.65
N HIS A 241 -8.33 -6.67 21.67
CA HIS A 241 -7.04 -5.99 21.53
C HIS A 241 -7.20 -4.47 21.45
N TRP A 242 -8.06 -3.97 20.55
CA TRP A 242 -8.22 -2.53 20.36
C TRP A 242 -8.91 -1.84 21.55
N ILE A 243 -9.86 -2.49 22.22
CA ILE A 243 -10.42 -1.96 23.47
C ILE A 243 -9.30 -1.87 24.52
N GLY A 244 -8.48 -2.92 24.65
CA GLY A 244 -7.33 -2.93 25.56
C GLY A 244 -6.37 -1.78 25.34
N GLN A 245 -5.95 -1.54 24.09
CA GLN A 245 -5.05 -0.44 23.74
C GLN A 245 -5.64 0.94 24.07
N LEU A 246 -6.89 1.17 23.66
CA LEU A 246 -7.57 2.45 23.87
C LEU A 246 -7.89 2.70 25.36
N ALA A 247 -8.34 1.67 26.06
CA ALA A 247 -8.66 1.74 27.48
C ALA A 247 -7.41 1.98 28.32
N SER A 248 -6.30 1.27 28.03
CA SER A 248 -5.01 1.49 28.68
C SER A 248 -4.53 2.94 28.53
N THR A 249 -4.60 3.47 27.30
CA THR A 249 -4.23 4.88 27.02
C THR A 249 -5.10 5.87 27.78
N ALA A 250 -6.38 5.55 27.99
CA ALA A 250 -7.34 6.41 28.69
C ALA A 250 -7.41 6.19 30.21
N GLY A 251 -6.67 5.21 30.76
CA GLY A 251 -6.79 4.80 32.17
C GLY A 251 -8.14 4.17 32.52
N LEU A 252 -8.84 3.60 31.54
CA LEU A 252 -10.14 2.96 31.71
C LEU A 252 -9.96 1.50 32.16
N ASN A 253 -10.53 1.15 33.32
CA ASN A 253 -10.68 -0.24 33.72
C ASN A 253 -11.82 -0.89 32.94
N TRP A 254 -11.57 -2.04 32.34
CA TRP A 254 -12.55 -2.80 31.59
C TRP A 254 -12.27 -4.31 31.71
N GLN A 255 -13.28 -5.11 31.41
CA GLN A 255 -13.16 -6.56 31.32
C GLN A 255 -14.04 -7.04 30.18
N ARG A 256 -13.55 -8.04 29.43
CA ARG A 256 -14.34 -8.71 28.41
C ARG A 256 -15.42 -9.58 29.05
N ASP A 257 -16.66 -9.43 28.58
CA ASP A 257 -17.80 -10.26 28.97
C ASP A 257 -18.64 -10.63 27.73
N GLU A 258 -19.62 -11.52 27.94
CA GLU A 258 -20.49 -12.00 26.86
C GLU A 258 -21.36 -10.87 26.28
N ALA A 259 -21.75 -9.89 27.09
CA ALA A 259 -22.56 -8.75 26.64
C ALA A 259 -21.78 -7.88 25.64
N LEU A 260 -20.51 -7.61 25.91
CA LEU A 260 -19.59 -6.91 25.02
C LEU A 260 -19.42 -7.65 23.70
N ASP A 261 -19.21 -8.97 23.75
CA ASP A 261 -19.06 -9.79 22.55
C ASP A 261 -20.33 -9.74 21.67
N ILE A 262 -21.52 -9.83 22.29
CA ILE A 262 -22.80 -9.70 21.58
C ILE A 262 -22.93 -8.32 20.93
N LEU A 263 -22.56 -7.24 21.64
CA LEU A 263 -22.59 -5.88 21.10
C LEU A 263 -21.62 -5.73 19.91
N ALA A 264 -20.41 -6.27 20.03
CA ALA A 264 -19.39 -6.24 18.98
C ALA A 264 -19.86 -6.99 17.73
N VAL A 265 -20.46 -8.17 17.89
CA VAL A 265 -20.99 -8.96 16.77
C VAL A 265 -22.17 -8.25 16.12
N ARG A 266 -23.10 -7.69 16.91
CA ARG A 266 -24.24 -6.91 16.38
C ARG A 266 -23.77 -5.70 15.57
N TRP A 267 -22.75 -5.00 16.05
CA TRP A 267 -22.13 -3.89 15.33
C TRP A 267 -21.58 -4.32 13.96
N ALA A 268 -20.84 -5.44 13.91
CA ALA A 268 -20.31 -5.96 12.66
C ALA A 268 -21.40 -6.42 11.70
N THR A 269 -22.43 -7.12 12.20
CA THR A 269 -23.58 -7.55 11.39
C THR A 269 -24.32 -6.36 10.79
N GLY A 270 -24.55 -5.29 11.57
CA GLY A 270 -25.19 -4.07 11.08
C GLY A 270 -24.40 -3.35 9.97
N ARG A 271 -23.07 -3.53 9.92
CA ARG A 271 -22.19 -3.01 8.86
C ARG A 271 -21.94 -4.00 7.72
N GLY A 272 -22.47 -5.21 7.83
CA GLY A 272 -22.38 -6.27 6.83
C GLY A 272 -20.98 -6.90 6.68
N ASN A 273 -20.04 -6.65 7.59
CA ASN A 273 -18.69 -7.22 7.51
C ASN A 273 -17.97 -7.31 8.86
N ARG A 274 -17.25 -8.44 9.05
CA ARG A 274 -16.32 -8.68 10.17
C ARG A 274 -14.89 -8.53 9.66
N ASN A 275 -14.21 -7.47 10.08
CA ASN A 275 -12.84 -7.19 9.71
C ASN A 275 -12.18 -6.26 10.74
N GLY A 276 -10.86 -6.07 10.65
CA GLY A 276 -10.10 -5.28 11.61
C GLY A 276 -10.52 -3.81 11.66
N ARG A 277 -10.91 -3.22 10.51
CA ARG A 277 -11.43 -1.85 10.46
C ARG A 277 -12.73 -1.71 11.27
N CYS A 278 -13.65 -2.66 11.09
CA CYS A 278 -14.92 -2.70 11.82
C CYS A 278 -14.69 -2.88 13.32
N ALA A 279 -13.75 -3.77 13.70
CA ALA A 279 -13.36 -4.01 15.09
C ALA A 279 -12.79 -2.75 15.76
N TYR A 280 -11.86 -2.05 15.11
CA TYR A 280 -11.29 -0.81 15.65
C TYR A 280 -12.36 0.29 15.80
N GLN A 281 -13.27 0.42 14.83
CA GLN A 281 -14.38 1.37 14.90
C GLN A 281 -15.33 1.06 16.07
N PHE A 282 -15.64 -0.21 16.30
CA PHE A 282 -16.41 -0.65 17.46
C PHE A 282 -15.69 -0.34 18.78
N ALA A 283 -14.40 -0.67 18.88
CA ALA A 283 -13.60 -0.42 20.07
C ALA A 283 -13.55 1.07 20.43
N ARG A 284 -13.33 1.96 19.45
CA ARG A 284 -13.39 3.41 19.64
C ARG A 284 -14.75 3.89 20.14
N TYR A 285 -15.83 3.37 19.55
CA TYR A 285 -17.18 3.69 19.97
C TYR A 285 -17.44 3.26 21.41
N TRP A 286 -17.13 2.01 21.74
CA TRP A 286 -17.38 1.44 23.06
C TRP A 286 -16.57 2.12 24.17
N VAL A 287 -15.26 2.28 23.97
CA VAL A 287 -14.39 2.99 24.94
C VAL A 287 -14.83 4.44 25.12
N GLY A 288 -15.21 5.11 24.02
CA GLY A 288 -15.74 6.48 24.08
C GLY A 288 -17.01 6.59 24.93
N LEU A 289 -17.93 5.63 24.83
CA LEU A 289 -19.13 5.58 25.67
C LEU A 289 -18.80 5.37 27.15
N GLN A 290 -17.92 4.42 27.47
CA GLN A 290 -17.53 4.15 28.85
C GLN A 290 -16.88 5.36 29.53
N LEU A 291 -16.02 6.08 28.81
CA LEU A 291 -15.41 7.31 29.31
C LEU A 291 -16.42 8.44 29.53
N LEU A 292 -17.48 8.51 28.71
CA LEU A 292 -18.57 9.48 28.92
C LEU A 292 -19.41 9.14 30.14
N GLU A 293 -19.65 7.86 30.41
CA GLU A 293 -20.38 7.40 31.59
C GLU A 293 -19.60 7.68 32.88
N GLN A 294 -18.27 7.54 32.89
CA GLN A 294 -17.43 7.90 34.05
C GLN A 294 -17.33 9.40 34.32
N LYS A 295 -17.59 10.24 33.32
CA LYS A 295 -17.61 11.70 33.48
C LYS A 295 -18.93 12.23 34.05
N ARG A 296 -19.98 11.41 34.09
CA ARG A 296 -21.29 11.76 34.65
C ARG A 296 -21.34 11.42 36.13
#